data_AF-A0A383RE84-F1
#
_entry.id   AF-A0A383RE84-F1
#
_cell.length_a   1.000
_cell.length_b   1.000
_cell.length_c   1.000
_cell.angle_alpha   90.00
_cell.angle_beta   90.00
_cell.angle_gamma   90.00
#
_symmetry.space_group_name_H-M   'P 1'
#
loop_
_entity.id
_entity.type
_entity.pdbx_description
1 polymer ?
#
loop_
_entity_poly.entity_id
_entity_poly.type
_entity_poly.pdbx_seq_one_letter_code
_entity_poly.pdbx_strand_id
1 'polypeptide(L)'
;MSFQSQTKIMSTRKEHECEGCLEKIPKGSEAVRGSGIFEGEFYSYIICTLCDAHLTEYRKDFEDGWGTGDIGMSRQEKESEQNE
;
A
#
# COMPACT_ATOMS: atom_id res chain seq x y z
N MET A 1 3.83 21.41 5.66
CA MET A 1 4.18 20.94 4.30
C MET A 1 3.94 19.45 4.27
N SER A 2 3.03 18.96 3.42
CA SER A 2 2.92 17.52 3.16
C SER A 2 3.95 17.15 2.10
N PHE A 3 4.75 16.13 2.40
CA PHE A 3 5.66 15.52 1.44
C PHE A 3 5.34 14.04 1.41
N GLN A 4 5.18 13.50 0.21
CA GLN A 4 5.06 12.06 -0.02
C GLN A 4 5.98 11.71 -1.17
N SER A 5 6.82 10.70 -0.96
CA SER A 5 7.68 10.13 -1.98
C SER A 5 7.40 8.65 -2.08
N GLN A 6 7.31 8.15 -3.31
CA GLN A 6 7.16 6.73 -3.60
C GLN A 6 8.29 6.27 -4.53
N THR A 7 8.73 5.04 -4.35
CA THR A 7 9.76 4.42 -5.17
C THR A 7 9.36 2.99 -5.48
N LYS A 8 9.32 2.66 -6.77
CA LYS A 8 9.14 1.29 -7.24
C LYS A 8 10.42 0.49 -7.00
N ILE A 9 10.26 -0.67 -6.37
CA ILE A 9 11.31 -1.65 -6.12
C ILE A 9 11.11 -2.78 -7.12
N MET A 10 12.04 -2.92 -8.06
CA MET A 10 11.97 -3.98 -9.08
C MET A 10 12.31 -5.37 -8.54
N SER A 11 13.07 -5.44 -7.44
CA SER A 11 13.45 -6.71 -6.79
C SER A 11 13.76 -6.46 -5.32
N THR A 12 12.93 -6.98 -4.42
CA THR A 12 13.17 -6.92 -2.97
C THR A 12 14.44 -7.69 -2.58
N ARG A 13 15.18 -7.17 -1.58
CA ARG A 13 16.42 -7.81 -1.10
C ARG A 13 16.17 -8.92 -0.08
N LYS A 14 15.00 -8.93 0.55
CA LYS A 14 14.54 -9.90 1.55
C LYS A 14 13.02 -10.06 1.45
N GLU A 15 12.46 -11.04 2.15
CA GLU A 15 11.02 -11.13 2.36
C GLU A 15 10.54 -9.91 3.17
N HIS A 16 9.39 -9.39 2.80
CA HIS A 16 8.70 -8.31 3.49
C HIS A 16 7.25 -8.72 3.75
N GLU A 17 6.62 -8.07 4.72
CA GLU A 17 5.17 -8.09 4.87
C GLU A 17 4.61 -6.85 4.17
N CYS A 18 3.56 -7.02 3.38
CA CYS A 18 2.84 -5.92 2.77
C CYS A 18 2.05 -5.19 3.85
N GLU A 19 2.32 -3.91 4.09
CA GLU A 19 1.57 -3.14 5.08
C GLU A 19 0.12 -2.87 4.65
N GLY A 20 -0.18 -3.00 3.34
CA GLY A 20 -1.52 -2.80 2.79
C GLY A 20 -2.46 -3.98 3.01
N CYS A 21 -2.00 -5.22 2.78
CA CYS A 21 -2.84 -6.43 2.84
C CYS A 21 -2.33 -7.52 3.79
N LEU A 22 -1.24 -7.27 4.51
CA LEU A 22 -0.60 -8.21 5.45
C LEU A 22 -0.06 -9.50 4.83
N GLU A 23 -0.14 -9.65 3.50
CA GLU A 23 0.45 -10.78 2.80
C GLU A 23 1.97 -10.63 2.68
N LYS A 24 2.65 -11.76 2.58
CA LYS A 24 4.10 -11.80 2.35
C LYS A 24 4.43 -11.35 0.93
N ILE A 25 5.40 -10.44 0.83
CA ILE A 25 6.10 -10.08 -0.40
C ILE A 25 7.40 -10.91 -0.43
N PRO A 26 7.49 -11.94 -1.29
CA PRO A 26 8.69 -12.77 -1.36
C PRO A 26 9.94 -11.98 -1.72
N LYS A 27 11.11 -12.51 -1.35
CA LYS A 27 12.39 -11.98 -1.82
C LYS A 27 12.47 -12.05 -3.35
N GLY A 28 12.91 -10.97 -3.98
CA GLY A 28 13.03 -10.87 -5.44
C GLY A 28 11.77 -10.40 -6.14
N SER A 29 10.65 -10.24 -5.42
CA SER A 29 9.41 -9.69 -5.97
C SER A 29 9.48 -8.18 -6.16
N GLU A 30 8.58 -7.66 -6.98
CA GLU A 30 8.34 -6.22 -7.09
C GLU A 30 7.53 -5.70 -5.89
N ALA A 31 7.80 -4.46 -5.49
CA ALA A 31 7.09 -3.79 -4.40
C ALA A 31 7.12 -2.27 -4.60
N VAL A 32 6.34 -1.55 -3.82
CA VAL A 32 6.41 -0.09 -3.74
C VAL A 32 6.73 0.32 -2.32
N ARG A 33 7.72 1.18 -2.17
CA ARG A 33 8.06 1.80 -0.89
C ARG A 33 7.66 3.26 -0.92
N GLY A 34 6.93 3.69 0.09
CA GLY A 34 6.56 5.09 0.29
C GLY A 34 7.07 5.63 1.61
N SER A 35 7.25 6.94 1.68
CA SER A 35 7.48 7.65 2.93
C SER A 35 7.03 9.10 2.81
N GLY A 36 6.64 9.70 3.93
CA GLY A 36 6.17 11.08 3.93
C GLY A 36 5.93 11.64 5.32
N ILE A 37 5.29 12.81 5.34
CA ILE A 37 4.77 13.44 6.56
C ILE A 37 3.26 13.62 6.40
N PHE A 38 2.50 13.06 7.34
CA PHE A 38 1.04 13.20 7.44
C PHE A 38 0.73 13.68 8.86
N GLU A 39 -0.09 14.73 8.98
CA GLU A 39 -0.43 15.36 10.27
C GLU A 39 0.77 15.73 11.18
N GLY A 40 1.93 15.98 10.58
CA GLY A 40 3.16 16.32 11.31
C GLY A 40 3.98 15.11 11.76
N GLU A 41 3.49 13.89 11.53
CA GLU A 41 4.20 12.65 11.82
C GLU A 41 4.84 12.06 10.57
N PHE A 42 6.06 11.54 10.72
CA PHE A 42 6.74 10.82 9.65
C PHE A 42 6.19 9.40 9.55
N TYR A 43 5.86 8.98 8.33
CA TYR A 43 5.45 7.61 8.03
C TYR A 43 6.32 7.02 6.91
N SER A 44 6.44 5.70 6.92
CA SER A 44 7.02 4.95 5.81
C SER A 44 6.33 3.60 5.70
N TYR A 45 6.13 3.13 4.47
CA TYR A 45 5.49 1.87 4.21
C TYR A 45 6.16 1.08 3.08
N ILE A 46 5.97 -0.24 3.07
CA ILE A 46 6.17 -1.10 1.91
C ILE A 46 4.89 -1.87 1.58
N ILE A 47 4.46 -1.82 0.32
CA ILE A 47 3.25 -2.49 -0.16
C ILE A 47 3.53 -3.29 -1.43
N CYS A 48 2.74 -4.34 -1.65
CA CYS A 48 2.78 -5.12 -2.87
C CYS A 48 2.19 -4.33 -4.05
N THR A 49 2.48 -4.76 -5.28
CA THR A 49 2.00 -4.09 -6.50
C THR A 49 0.47 -4.08 -6.61
N LEU A 50 -0.22 -5.07 -6.06
CA LEU A 50 -1.68 -5.10 -6.03
C LEU A 50 -2.27 -4.02 -5.11
N CYS A 51 -1.66 -3.83 -3.93
CA CYS A 51 -2.06 -2.75 -3.02
C CYS A 51 -1.73 -1.38 -3.59
N ASP A 52 -0.60 -1.24 -4.29
CA ASP A 52 -0.22 0.00 -4.98
C ASP A 52 -1.23 0.36 -6.09
N ALA A 53 -1.64 -0.63 -6.89
CA ALA A 53 -2.66 -0.46 -7.91
C ALA A 53 -4.00 -0.03 -7.31
N HIS A 54 -4.46 -0.70 -6.25
CA HIS A 54 -5.70 -0.35 -5.55
C HIS A 54 -5.64 1.04 -4.94
N LEU A 55 -4.56 1.37 -4.24
CA LEU A 55 -4.37 2.71 -3.66
C LEU A 55 -4.35 3.80 -4.75
N THR A 56 -3.83 3.49 -5.94
CA THR A 56 -3.83 4.43 -7.07
C THR A 56 -5.23 4.63 -7.64
N GLU A 57 -5.99 3.54 -7.78
CA GLU A 57 -7.35 3.55 -8.33
C GLU A 57 -8.35 4.22 -7.37
N TYR A 58 -8.28 3.88 -6.08
CA TYR A 58 -9.19 4.33 -5.02
C TYR A 58 -8.56 5.39 -4.13
N ARG A 59 -7.64 6.21 -4.67
CA ARG A 59 -6.87 7.19 -3.89
C ARG A 59 -7.71 8.08 -2.98
N LYS A 60 -8.92 8.46 -3.43
CA LYS A 60 -9.84 9.31 -2.68
C LYS A 60 -10.31 8.68 -1.38
N ASP A 61 -10.46 7.36 -1.37
CA ASP A 61 -10.93 6.61 -0.20
C ASP A 61 -9.88 6.58 0.92
N PHE A 62 -8.63 6.94 0.60
CA PHE A 62 -7.47 6.96 1.50
C PHE A 62 -6.90 8.37 1.69
N GLU A 63 -7.67 9.44 1.40
CA GLU A 63 -7.22 10.82 1.59
C GLU A 63 -6.92 11.15 3.06
N ASP A 64 -7.67 10.53 3.98
CA ASP A 64 -7.48 10.66 5.43
C ASP A 64 -6.40 9.71 5.99
N GLY A 65 -5.65 9.07 5.09
CA GLY A 65 -4.66 8.05 5.42
C GLY A 65 -5.25 6.64 5.47
N TRP A 66 -4.39 5.68 5.78
CA TRP A 66 -4.74 4.27 5.91
C TRP A 66 -3.81 3.62 6.94
N GLY A 67 -4.37 2.71 7.72
CA GLY A 67 -3.67 1.85 8.65
C GLY A 67 -3.24 0.54 8.02
N THR A 68 -2.41 -0.20 8.74
CA THR A 68 -1.93 -1.51 8.30
C THR A 68 -3.11 -2.47 8.05
N GLY A 69 -3.20 -3.01 6.84
CA GLY A 69 -4.25 -3.97 6.45
C GLY A 69 -5.47 -3.35 5.75
N ASP A 70 -5.65 -2.02 5.82
CA ASP A 70 -6.85 -1.35 5.32
C ASP A 70 -7.04 -1.50 3.80
N ILE A 71 -5.93 -1.47 3.05
CA ILE A 71 -5.97 -1.62 1.60
C ILE A 71 -6.45 -3.03 1.22
N GLY A 72 -6.02 -4.05 1.96
CA GLY A 72 -6.44 -5.43 1.76
C GLY A 72 -7.93 -5.63 2.05
N MET A 73 -8.44 -5.04 3.12
CA MET A 73 -9.86 -5.08 3.47
C MET A 73 -10.71 -4.38 2.39
N SER A 74 -10.32 -3.16 2.00
CA SER A 74 -10.99 -2.40 0.94
C SER A 74 -11.05 -3.18 -0.39
N ARG A 75 -9.98 -3.89 -0.75
CA ARG A 75 -9.97 -4.76 -1.94
C ARG A 75 -11.00 -5.88 -1.86
N GLN A 76 -11.09 -6.57 -0.72
CA GLN A 76 -12.05 -7.65 -0.53
C GLN A 76 -13.50 -7.15 -0.60
N GLU A 77 -13.78 -5.97 -0.04
CA GLU A 77 -15.09 -5.33 -0.13
C GLU A 77 -15.47 -5.02 -1.59
N LYS A 78 -14.56 -4.42 -2.36
CA LYS A 78 -14.80 -4.13 -3.79
C LYS A 78 -14.99 -5.38 -4.65
N GLU A 79 -14.25 -6.44 -4.36
CA GLU A 79 -14.43 -7.74 -5.03
C GLU A 79 -15.80 -8.35 -4.72
N SER A 80 -16.37 -8.12 -3.53
CA SER A 80 -17.72 -8.59 -3.18
C SER A 80 -18.83 -7.78 -3.87
N GLU A 81 -18.68 -6.46 -3.99
CA GLU A 81 -19.64 -5.57 -4.66
C GLU A 81 -19.75 -5.81 -6.17
N GLN A 82 -18.69 -6.34 -6.82
CA GLN A 82 -18.68 -6.61 -8.27
C GLN A 82 -19.33 -7.95 -8.66
N ASN A 83 -19.65 -8.80 -7.68
CA ASN A 83 -20.24 -10.13 -7.90
C ASN A 83 -21.75 -10.19 -7.61
N GLU A 84 -22.38 -9.04 -7.35
CA GLU A 84 -23.84 -8.85 -7.24
C GLU A 84 -24.41 -8.11 -8.46
#